data_AF-W1XLR5-F1
#
_entry.id   AF-W1XLR5-F1
#
_cell.length_a   1.000
_cell.length_b   1.000
_cell.length_c   1.000
_cell.angle_alpha   90.00
_cell.angle_beta   90.00
_cell.angle_gamma   90.00
#
_symmetry.space_group_name_H-M   'P 1'
#
loop_
_entity.id
_entity.type
_entity.pdbx_description
1 polymer ?
#
loop_
_entity_poly.entity_id
_entity_poly.type
_entity_poly.pdbx_seq_one_letter_code
_entity_poly.pdbx_strand_id
1 'polypeptide(L)' 'DITRLAVKAIVNAANEQLLGCFLPNHKCIDNAIHTFAGIELRMACARMTEYMDMPEKTGVARMTYGFNLPASHVIPIVCC' A
#
# COMPACT_ATOMS: atom_id res chain seq x y z
N ASP A 1 -11.56 4.58 11.14
CA ASP A 1 -10.15 4.23 10.90
C ASP A 1 -10.10 3.05 9.94
N ILE A 2 -9.52 3.24 8.75
CA ILE A 2 -9.52 2.21 7.69
C ILE A 2 -8.69 0.98 8.08
N THR A 3 -7.69 1.16 8.95
CA THR A 3 -6.75 0.10 9.35
C THR A 3 -7.36 -0.91 10.32
N ARG A 4 -8.60 -0.69 10.76
CA ARG A 4 -9.33 -1.52 11.72
C ARG A 4 -10.55 -2.22 11.11
N LEU A 5 -10.79 -2.06 9.81
CA LEU A 5 -11.95 -2.63 9.12
C LEU A 5 -11.69 -4.10 8.76
N ALA A 6 -12.51 -5.01 9.29
CA ALA A 6 -12.52 -6.42 8.91
C ALA A 6 -13.35 -6.63 7.62
N VAL A 7 -12.74 -6.32 6.48
CA VAL A 7 -13.35 -6.38 5.15
C VAL A 7 -12.46 -7.13 4.17
N LYS A 8 -12.99 -7.48 2.99
CA LYS A 8 -12.23 -8.26 1.99
C LYS A 8 -11.01 -7.50 1.45
N ALA A 9 -11.14 -6.20 1.24
CA ALA A 9 -10.06 -5.34 0.77
C ALA A 9 -10.27 -3.88 1.21
N ILE A 10 -9.16 -3.18 1.41
CA ILE A 10 -9.12 -1.71 1.53
C ILE A 10 -8.28 -1.12 0.40
N VAL A 11 -8.55 0.12 0.01
CA VAL A 11 -7.79 0.82 -1.04
C VAL A 11 -6.77 1.75 -0.38
N ASN A 12 -5.54 1.73 -0.86
CA ASN A 12 -4.47 2.63 -0.46
C ASN A 12 -4.20 3.66 -1.57
N ALA A 13 -4.21 4.94 -1.24
CA ALA A 13 -3.74 5.99 -2.14
C ALA A 13 -2.20 6.02 -2.08
N ALA A 14 -1.59 5.28 -3.00
CA ALA A 14 -0.15 5.07 -3.07
C ALA A 14 0.53 6.17 -3.88
N ASN A 15 1.84 6.32 -3.65
CA ASN A 15 2.73 7.07 -4.54
C ASN A 15 3.24 6.16 -5.67
N GLU A 16 3.81 6.76 -6.73
CA GLU A 16 4.29 6.07 -7.94
C GLU A 16 5.37 4.99 -7.69
N GLN A 17 6.02 5.00 -6.52
CA GLN A 17 7.01 3.99 -6.15
C GLN A 17 6.36 2.75 -5.51
N LEU A 18 5.11 2.82 -5.06
CA LEU A 18 4.38 1.77 -4.32
C LEU A 18 5.00 1.33 -2.98
N LEU A 19 6.14 1.90 -2.58
CA LEU A 19 6.89 1.49 -1.39
C LEU A 19 6.37 2.11 -0.09
N GLY A 20 5.22 2.77 -0.13
CA GLY A 20 4.69 3.52 1.00
C GLY A 20 5.38 4.86 1.20
N CYS A 21 4.99 5.56 2.26
CA CYS A 21 5.59 6.84 2.63
C CYS A 21 6.93 6.64 3.34
N PHE A 22 7.91 7.50 3.05
CA PHE A 22 9.23 7.52 3.72
C PHE A 22 9.41 8.70 4.69
N LEU A 23 8.52 9.69 4.65
CA LEU A 23 8.59 10.84 5.57
C LEU A 23 8.13 10.39 6.98
N PRO A 24 9.00 10.44 8.00
CA PRO A 24 8.66 9.99 9.34
C PRO A 24 7.47 10.75 9.91
N ASN A 25 6.53 10.03 10.51
CA ASN A 25 5.30 10.58 11.11
C ASN A 25 4.42 11.41 10.16
N HIS A 26 4.56 11.23 8.85
CA HIS A 26 3.70 11.91 7.88
C HIS A 26 2.25 11.44 8.05
N LYS A 27 1.33 12.40 8.16
CA LYS A 27 -0.11 12.14 8.37
C LYS A 27 -0.83 11.86 7.05
N CYS A 28 -0.33 10.89 6.27
CA CYS A 28 -0.99 10.42 5.05
C CYS A 28 -1.53 9.00 5.21
N ILE A 29 -2.49 8.62 4.37
CA ILE A 29 -3.13 7.30 4.40
C ILE A 29 -2.14 6.17 4.09
N ASP A 30 -1.20 6.44 3.18
CA ASP A 30 -0.15 5.52 2.77
C ASP A 30 0.77 5.15 3.94
N ASN A 31 1.19 6.16 4.71
CA ASN A 31 1.97 5.95 5.93
C ASN A 31 1.19 5.14 6.97
N ALA A 32 -0.09 5.47 7.20
CA ALA A 32 -0.92 4.73 8.15
C ALA A 32 -1.08 3.26 7.74
N ILE A 33 -1.47 2.99 6.49
CA ILE A 33 -1.66 1.62 5.99
C ILE A 33 -0.36 0.83 6.07
N HIS A 34 0.77 1.36 5.60
CA HIS A 34 2.06 0.66 5.68
C HIS A 34 2.54 0.44 7.11
N THR A 35 2.31 1.40 8.02
CA THR A 35 2.69 1.24 9.43
C THR A 35 1.89 0.13 10.12
N PHE A 36 0.57 0.09 9.90
CA PHE A 36 -0.30 -0.89 10.56
C PHE A 36 -0.34 -2.26 9.86
N ALA A 37 -0.10 -2.33 8.55
CA ALA A 37 0.05 -3.61 7.85
C ALA A 37 1.36 -4.32 8.20
N GLY A 38 2.40 -3.57 8.55
CA GLY A 38 3.74 -4.09 8.82
C GLY A 38 4.68 -3.94 7.62
N ILE A 39 5.96 -4.25 7.87
CA ILE A 39 7.02 -4.12 6.87
C ILE A 39 6.81 -5.06 5.68
N GLU A 40 6.08 -6.16 5.89
CA GLU A 40 5.76 -7.16 4.89
C GLU A 40 5.02 -6.58 3.69
N LEU A 41 4.17 -5.56 3.91
CA LEU A 41 3.50 -4.85 2.83
C LEU A 41 4.49 -4.12 1.93
N ARG A 42 5.47 -3.41 2.52
CA ARG A 42 6.52 -2.74 1.75
C ARG A 42 7.40 -3.74 1.00
N MET A 43 7.74 -4.86 1.63
CA MET A 43 8.52 -5.92 0.98
C MET A 43 7.76 -6.57 -0.18
N ALA A 44 6.44 -6.76 -0.05
CA ALA A 44 5.60 -7.26 -1.14
C ALA A 44 5.54 -6.27 -2.30
N CYS A 45 5.39 -4.97 -2.03
CA CYS A 45 5.50 -3.94 -3.06
C CYS A 45 6.88 -3.93 -3.72
N ALA A 46 7.97 -4.00 -2.96
CA ALA A 46 9.32 -4.03 -3.51
C ALA A 46 9.53 -5.19 -4.48
N ARG A 47 9.13 -6.41 -4.09
CA ARG A 47 9.19 -7.59 -4.99
C ARG A 47 8.33 -7.43 -6.23
N MET A 48 7.16 -6.80 -6.13
CA MET A 48 6.34 -6.50 -7.29
C MET A 48 7.06 -5.56 -8.26
N THR A 49 7.67 -4.49 -7.74
CA THR A 49 8.37 -3.48 -8.55
C THR A 49 9.60 -4.01 -9.28
N GLU A 50 10.22 -5.11 -8.84
CA GLU A 50 11.37 -5.75 -9.50
C GLU A 50 11.06 -6.26 -10.92
N TYR A 51 9.80 -6.56 -11.20
CA TYR A 51 9.36 -7.15 -12.47
C TYR A 51 8.39 -6.25 -13.25
N MET A 52 8.17 -5.02 -12.79
CA MET A 52 7.25 -4.05 -13.41
C MET A 52 8.03 -2.94 -14.12
N ASP A 53 7.42 -2.34 -15.12
CA ASP A 53 7.88 -1.07 -15.69
C ASP A 53 7.60 0.05 -14.67
N MET A 54 8.65 0.72 -14.21
CA MET A 54 8.60 1.69 -13.11
C MET A 54 9.05 3.08 -13.57
N PRO A 55 8.47 4.17 -13.00
CA PRO A 55 7.50 4.19 -11.90
C PRO A 55 6.09 3.74 -12.30
N GLU A 56 5.28 3.36 -11.30
CA GLU A 56 3.92 2.89 -11.53
C GLU A 56 3.04 4.04 -12.08
N LYS A 57 2.24 3.73 -13.10
CA LYS A 57 1.45 4.73 -13.81
C LYS A 57 0.22 5.18 -13.01
N THR A 58 -0.12 6.45 -13.08
CA THR A 58 -1.35 7.01 -12.52
C THR A 58 -2.58 6.26 -13.04
N GLY A 59 -3.53 5.97 -12.13
CA GLY A 59 -4.74 5.20 -12.38
C GLY A 59 -4.57 3.68 -12.33
N VAL A 60 -3.35 3.17 -12.13
CA VAL A 60 -3.10 1.73 -12.06
C VAL A 60 -3.21 1.21 -10.64
N ALA A 61 -4.00 0.15 -10.47
CA ALA A 61 -4.15 -0.56 -9.22
C ALA A 61 -3.32 -1.85 -9.17
N ARG A 62 -2.82 -2.18 -7.98
CA ARG A 62 -2.16 -3.44 -7.63
C ARG A 62 -2.92 -4.11 -6.50
N MET A 63 -2.59 -5.37 -6.21
CA MET A 63 -3.19 -6.11 -5.11
C MET A 63 -2.10 -6.78 -4.28
N THR A 64 -2.19 -6.59 -2.97
CA THR A 64 -1.34 -7.25 -1.97
C THR A 64 -2.21 -7.83 -0.85
N TYR A 65 -1.64 -8.70 -0.03
CA TYR A 65 -2.28 -9.13 1.22
C TYR A 65 -2.33 -7.98 2.23
N GLY A 66 -3.28 -8.05 3.17
CA GLY A 66 -3.40 -7.07 4.26
C GLY A 66 -2.43 -7.28 5.42
N PHE A 67 -1.75 -8.42 5.48
CA PHE A 67 -0.77 -8.77 6.53
C PHE A 67 -1.36 -8.62 7.94
N ASN A 68 -0.86 -7.67 8.74
CA ASN A 68 -1.34 -7.45 10.10
C ASN A 68 -2.68 -6.68 10.16
N LEU A 69 -3.20 -6.19 9.03
CA LEU A 69 -4.51 -5.55 8.99
C LEU A 69 -5.65 -6.59 9.11
N PRO A 70 -6.79 -6.23 9.73
CA PRO A 70 -8.00 -7.07 9.69
C PRO A 70 -8.56 -7.24 8.27
N ALA A 71 -8.22 -6.35 7.35
CA ALA A 71 -8.60 -6.46 5.95
C ALA A 71 -7.79 -7.56 5.26
N SER A 72 -8.42 -8.41 4.45
CA SER A 72 -7.70 -9.51 3.80
C SER A 72 -6.68 -9.03 2.75
N HIS A 73 -6.95 -7.91 2.08
CA HIS A 73 -6.12 -7.36 1.02
C HIS A 73 -5.99 -5.84 1.13
N VAL A 74 -4.88 -5.32 0.60
CA VAL A 74 -4.69 -3.90 0.31
C VAL A 74 -4.59 -3.75 -1.20
N ILE A 75 -5.27 -2.75 -1.76
CA ILE A 75 -5.24 -2.41 -3.18
C ILE A 75 -4.55 -1.05 -3.31
N PRO A 76 -3.23 -1.00 -3.56
CA PRO A 76 -2.53 0.25 -3.87
C PRO A 76 -2.95 0.77 -5.23
N ILE A 77 -3.30 2.04 -5.31
CA ILE A 77 -3.57 2.76 -6.57
C ILE A 77 -2.82 4.09 -6.58
N VAL A 78 -2.16 4.40 -7.69
CA VAL A 78 -1.51 5.70 -7.90
C VAL A 78 -2.56 6.68 -8.39
N CYS A 79 -2.87 7.71 -7.61
CA CYS A 79 -4.00 8.61 -7.91
C CYS A 79 -3.61 9.85 -8.73
N CYS A 80 -2.37 10.30 -8.62
CA CYS A 80 -1.85 11.51 -9.25
C CYS A 80 -0.42 11.25 -9.72
#